data_AF-A0A553UK09-F1
#
_entry.id   AF-A0A553UK09-F1
#
_cell.length_a   1.000
_cell.length_b   1.000
_cell.length_c   1.000
_cell.angle_alpha   90.00
_cell.angle_beta   90.00
_cell.angle_gamma   90.00
#
_symmetry.space_group_name_H-M   'P 1'
#
loop_
_entity.id
_entity.type
_entity.pdbx_description
1 polymer ?
#
loop_
_entity_poly.entity_id
_entity_poly.type
_entity_poly.pdbx_seq_one_letter_code
_entity_poly.pdbx_strand_id
1 'polypeptide(L)'
;MTKSNLTGMVLPKNALQVTDIKATTPFNQYLRDVAIQLGGSCEHSEFLMWKGGDSEALTGALAGSSAAAGYTIKNFEDLDAAVIKGTTGFQEFAMASSKNSYAAVWVTSSDDVMLGWCNVK
;
A
#
# COMPACT_ATOMS: atom_id res chain seq x y z
N MET A 1 -12.05 -4.36 14.36
CA MET A 1 -11.56 -4.00 13.02
C MET A 1 -10.28 -3.20 13.20
N THR A 2 -9.20 -3.59 12.54
CA THR A 2 -7.93 -2.85 12.59
C THR A 2 -8.02 -1.66 11.63
N LYS A 3 -7.51 -0.50 12.03
CA LYS A 3 -7.39 0.67 11.16
C LYS A 3 -5.93 0.98 10.88
N SER A 4 -5.66 1.52 9.71
CA SER A 4 -4.36 2.11 9.38
C SER A 4 -4.11 3.32 10.28
N ASN A 5 -2.91 3.40 10.85
CA ASN A 5 -2.49 4.60 11.58
C ASN A 5 -2.19 5.77 10.63
N LEU A 6 -1.87 5.48 9.37
CA LEU A 6 -1.48 6.47 8.38
C LEU A 6 -2.67 7.04 7.60
N THR A 7 -3.59 6.18 7.15
CA THR A 7 -4.71 6.57 6.27
C THR A 7 -6.04 6.62 7.03
N GLY A 8 -6.12 6.04 8.23
CA GLY A 8 -7.37 5.90 8.99
C GLY A 8 -8.36 4.89 8.39
N MET A 9 -8.02 4.26 7.26
CA MET A 9 -8.84 3.26 6.58
C MET A 9 -9.01 2.01 7.44
N VAL A 10 -10.17 1.36 7.29
CA VAL A 10 -10.34 -0.01 7.80
C VAL A 10 -9.45 -0.94 6.97
N LEU A 11 -8.64 -1.75 7.63
CA LEU A 11 -7.75 -2.69 6.99
C LEU A 11 -8.43 -4.06 6.81
N PRO A 12 -8.03 -4.83 5.77
CA PRO A 12 -8.35 -6.25 5.68
C PRO A 12 -8.00 -6.98 6.99
N LYS A 13 -8.82 -7.97 7.36
CA LYS A 13 -8.63 -8.73 8.61
C LYS A 13 -7.22 -9.32 8.68
N ASN A 14 -6.72 -9.48 9.91
CA ASN A 14 -5.40 -10.05 10.21
C ASN A 14 -4.20 -9.25 9.69
N ALA A 15 -4.38 -7.96 9.36
CA ALA A 15 -3.26 -7.06 9.10
C ALA A 15 -2.39 -6.92 10.36
N LEU A 16 -1.10 -7.24 10.22
CA LEU A 16 -0.09 -7.10 11.27
C LEU A 16 0.79 -5.90 10.93
N GLN A 17 0.94 -4.96 11.86
CA GLN A 17 1.88 -3.86 11.68
C GLN A 17 3.31 -4.35 11.85
N VAL A 18 4.19 -3.99 10.91
CA VAL A 18 5.60 -4.33 10.93
C VAL A 18 6.40 -3.10 11.34
N THR A 19 7.04 -3.16 12.51
CA THR A 19 7.83 -2.06 13.07
C THR A 19 9.32 -2.35 13.10
N ASP A 20 9.76 -3.56 12.70
CA ASP A 20 11.17 -3.90 12.61
C ASP A 20 11.80 -3.16 11.41
N ILE A 21 12.70 -2.22 11.72
CA ILE A 21 13.38 -1.38 10.74
C ILE A 21 14.14 -2.24 9.72
N LYS A 22 14.73 -3.37 10.11
CA LYS A 22 15.47 -4.23 9.17
C LYS A 22 14.54 -4.87 8.15
N ALA A 23 13.33 -5.24 8.59
CA ALA A 23 12.32 -5.81 7.70
C ALA A 23 11.76 -4.75 6.75
N THR A 24 11.62 -3.48 7.18
CA THR A 24 11.01 -2.43 6.35
C THR A 24 12.00 -1.67 5.46
N THR A 25 13.29 -1.68 5.80
CA THR A 25 14.35 -0.96 5.07
C THR A 25 14.37 -1.22 3.56
N PRO A 26 14.21 -2.47 3.07
CA PRO A 26 14.19 -2.74 1.63
C PRO A 26 13.06 -2.02 0.88
N PHE A 27 11.94 -1.75 1.56
CA PHE A 27 10.76 -1.12 0.96
C PHE A 27 10.81 0.41 0.97
N ASN A 28 11.64 1.00 1.83
CA ASN A 28 11.75 2.45 1.99
C ASN A 28 12.22 3.15 0.70
N GLN A 29 13.13 2.51 -0.06
CA GLN A 29 13.64 3.11 -1.29
C GLN A 29 12.52 3.22 -2.35
N TYR A 30 11.78 2.13 -2.56
CA TYR A 30 10.64 2.11 -3.49
C TYR A 30 9.57 3.14 -3.11
N LEU A 31 9.23 3.27 -1.82
CA LEU A 31 8.28 4.30 -1.36
C LEU A 31 8.78 5.72 -1.65
N ARG A 32 10.09 5.97 -1.50
CA ARG A 32 10.69 7.26 -1.84
C ARG A 32 10.65 7.53 -3.34
N ASP A 33 10.96 6.53 -4.16
CA ASP A 33 10.94 6.66 -5.62
C ASP A 33 9.52 6.96 -6.12
N VAL A 34 8.51 6.26 -5.60
CA VAL A 34 7.10 6.54 -5.89
C VAL A 34 6.68 7.93 -5.40
N ALA A 35 7.11 8.35 -4.20
CA ALA A 35 6.80 9.69 -3.69
C ALA A 35 7.41 10.80 -4.57
N ILE A 36 8.64 10.61 -5.06
CA ILE A 36 9.30 11.53 -6.00
C ILE A 36 8.54 11.60 -7.32
N GLN A 37 8.08 10.46 -7.85
CA GLN A 37 7.26 10.43 -9.07
C GLN A 37 5.91 11.14 -8.89
N LEU A 38 5.36 11.13 -7.66
CA LEU A 38 4.18 11.92 -7.28
C LEU A 38 4.48 13.41 -7.07
N GLY A 39 5.72 13.84 -7.26
CA GLY A 39 6.14 15.23 -7.13
C GLY A 39 6.36 15.69 -5.69
N GLY A 40 6.55 14.76 -4.75
CA GLY A 40 6.73 15.09 -3.34
C GLY A 40 7.75 14.21 -2.64
N SER A 41 7.67 14.19 -1.31
CA SER A 41 8.56 13.40 -0.46
C SER A 41 7.79 12.55 0.55
N CYS A 42 8.38 11.41 0.92
CA CYS A 42 7.82 10.43 1.84
C CYS A 42 8.16 10.82 3.30
N GLU A 43 7.17 11.22 4.11
CA GLU A 43 7.42 11.65 5.50
C GLU A 43 7.10 10.57 6.55
N HIS A 44 5.90 10.00 6.50
CA HIS A 44 5.42 9.01 7.47
C HIS A 44 5.03 7.74 6.75
N SER A 45 5.74 6.66 7.06
CA SER A 45 5.49 5.33 6.51
C SER A 45 4.80 4.40 7.51
N GLU A 46 3.98 3.50 6.98
CA GLU A 46 3.42 2.38 7.71
C GLU A 46 3.59 1.13 6.85
N PHE A 47 3.95 0.03 7.52
CA PHE A 47 4.13 -1.28 6.91
C PHE A 47 3.19 -2.28 7.54
N LEU A 48 2.49 -3.02 6.70
CA LEU A 48 1.46 -3.99 7.06
C LEU A 48 1.78 -5.32 6.40
N MET A 49 1.48 -6.41 7.09
CA MET A 49 1.73 -7.76 6.61
C MET A 49 0.52 -8.66 6.88
N TRP A 50 0.22 -9.56 5.94
CA TRP A 50 -0.72 -10.65 6.09
C TRP A 50 0.01 -11.98 5.86
N LYS A 51 -0.10 -12.90 6.82
CA LYS A 51 0.45 -14.26 6.69
C LYS A 51 -0.56 -15.19 6.02
N GLY A 52 -0.14 -15.95 5.01
CA GLY A 52 -0.93 -17.04 4.42
C GLY A 52 -2.28 -16.61 3.84
N GLY A 53 -2.34 -15.44 3.19
CA GLY A 53 -3.56 -14.89 2.62
C GLY A 53 -3.70 -15.11 1.12
N ASP A 54 -4.94 -15.20 0.64
CA ASP A 54 -5.26 -15.06 -0.78
C ASP A 54 -4.98 -13.60 -1.19
N SER A 55 -3.92 -13.40 -1.97
CA SER A 55 -3.48 -12.08 -2.43
C SER A 55 -4.55 -11.37 -3.24
N GLU A 56 -5.33 -12.08 -4.05
CA GLU A 56 -6.41 -11.51 -4.86
C GLU A 56 -7.57 -11.04 -3.99
N ALA A 57 -7.96 -11.84 -2.99
CA ALA A 57 -8.96 -11.41 -2.02
C ALA A 57 -8.50 -10.20 -1.20
N LEU A 58 -7.21 -10.15 -0.83
CA LEU A 58 -6.62 -9.04 -0.08
C LEU A 58 -6.57 -7.75 -0.90
N THR A 59 -6.16 -7.81 -2.17
CA THR A 59 -6.14 -6.63 -3.04
C THR A 59 -7.54 -6.08 -3.28
N GLY A 60 -8.53 -6.96 -3.51
CA GLY A 60 -9.93 -6.57 -3.64
C GLY A 60 -10.49 -5.90 -2.37
N ALA A 61 -10.19 -6.47 -1.19
CA ALA A 61 -10.61 -5.91 0.09
C ALA A 61 -9.95 -4.55 0.37
N LEU A 62 -8.67 -4.39 0.05
CA LEU A 62 -7.95 -3.13 0.20
C LEU A 62 -8.51 -2.07 -0.75
N ALA A 63 -8.71 -2.40 -2.03
CA ALA A 63 -9.28 -1.48 -3.02
C ALA A 63 -10.69 -1.01 -2.62
N GLY A 64 -11.55 -1.92 -2.16
CA GLY A 64 -12.87 -1.57 -1.64
C GLY A 64 -12.81 -0.65 -0.42
N SER A 65 -11.86 -0.89 0.50
CA SER A 65 -11.65 -0.06 1.68
C SER A 65 -11.11 1.34 1.33
N SER A 66 -10.21 1.43 0.34
CA SER A 66 -9.69 2.69 -0.20
C SER A 66 -10.81 3.53 -0.82
N ALA A 67 -11.63 2.91 -1.68
CA ALA A 67 -12.75 3.58 -2.33
C ALA A 67 -13.78 4.07 -1.30
N ALA A 68 -14.12 3.24 -0.29
CA ALA A 68 -15.03 3.63 0.79
C ALA A 68 -14.51 4.80 1.64
N ALA A 69 -13.19 4.97 1.72
CA ALA A 69 -12.54 6.10 2.37
C ALA A 69 -12.34 7.32 1.45
N GLY A 70 -12.80 7.25 0.20
CA GLY A 70 -12.70 8.34 -0.78
C GLY A 70 -11.34 8.47 -1.44
N TYR A 71 -10.54 7.39 -1.46
CA TYR A 71 -9.29 7.33 -2.18
C TYR A 71 -9.47 6.71 -3.57
N THR A 72 -8.82 7.30 -4.55
CA THR A 72 -8.60 6.72 -5.88
C THR A 72 -7.23 6.05 -5.92
N ILE A 73 -7.18 4.82 -6.44
CA ILE A 73 -5.94 4.09 -6.67
C ILE A 73 -5.47 4.35 -8.11
N LYS A 74 -4.18 4.64 -8.28
CA LYS A 74 -3.52 4.75 -9.59
C LYS A 74 -2.28 3.86 -9.61
N ASN A 75 -2.19 2.92 -10.55
CA ASN A 75 -0.98 2.12 -10.71
C ASN A 75 0.06 2.88 -11.55
N PHE A 76 1.34 2.67 -11.25
CA PHE A 76 2.42 3.33 -12.01
C PHE A 76 2.80 2.58 -13.29
N GLU A 77 2.74 1.25 -13.28
CA GLU A 77 3.02 0.45 -14.49
C GLU A 77 1.90 0.53 -15.53
N ASP A 78 0.73 1.05 -15.15
CA ASP A 78 -0.48 1.04 -15.97
C ASP A 78 -1.42 2.15 -15.50
N LEU A 79 -1.15 3.39 -15.92
CA LEU A 79 -1.88 4.61 -15.49
C LEU A 79 -3.38 4.58 -15.80
N ASP A 80 -3.83 3.63 -16.65
CA ASP A 80 -5.22 3.40 -17.02
C ASP A 80 -5.88 2.22 -16.26
N ALA A 81 -5.13 1.43 -15.48
CA ALA A 81 -5.68 0.33 -14.69
C ALA A 81 -5.73 0.72 -13.20
N ALA A 82 -6.94 0.82 -12.63
CA ALA A 82 -7.17 1.13 -11.22
C ALA A 82 -7.24 -0.14 -10.33
N VAL A 83 -6.34 -1.11 -10.52
CA VAL A 83 -6.41 -2.42 -9.84
C VAL A 83 -5.05 -2.87 -9.29
N ILE A 84 -4.96 -3.13 -7.98
CA ILE A 84 -3.78 -3.80 -7.42
C ILE A 84 -3.79 -5.24 -7.95
N LYS A 85 -2.80 -5.59 -8.79
CA LYS A 85 -2.73 -6.89 -9.47
C LYS A 85 -2.35 -7.93 -8.42
N GLY A 86 -3.30 -8.77 -8.02
CA GLY A 86 -3.15 -9.78 -6.95
C GLY A 86 -2.22 -10.96 -7.28
N THR A 87 -1.32 -10.82 -8.25
CA THR A 87 -0.37 -11.87 -8.65
C THR A 87 0.88 -11.84 -7.78
N THR A 88 1.55 -12.98 -7.60
CA THR A 88 2.88 -13.05 -6.98
C THR A 88 3.82 -12.04 -7.62
N GLY A 89 4.51 -11.23 -6.82
CA GLY A 89 5.39 -10.20 -7.34
C GLY A 89 5.36 -8.91 -6.54
N PHE A 90 5.80 -7.85 -7.20
CA PHE A 90 6.01 -6.52 -6.64
C PHE A 90 5.18 -5.52 -7.46
N GLN A 91 4.52 -4.58 -6.80
CA GLN A 91 3.73 -3.54 -7.46
C GLN A 91 3.85 -2.20 -6.73
N GLU A 92 4.01 -1.14 -7.51
CA GLU A 92 3.96 0.25 -7.05
C GLU A 92 2.66 0.92 -7.48
N PHE A 93 2.04 1.64 -6.55
CA PHE A 93 0.80 2.37 -6.82
C PHE A 93 0.70 3.61 -5.93
N ALA A 94 -0.18 4.52 -6.31
CA ALA A 94 -0.54 5.69 -5.54
C ALA A 94 -1.98 5.59 -5.05
N MET A 95 -2.23 6.14 -3.87
CA MET A 95 -3.57 6.42 -3.37
C MET A 95 -3.73 7.92 -3.17
N ALA A 96 -4.75 8.51 -3.77
CA ALA A 96 -5.00 9.94 -3.67
C ALA A 96 -6.45 10.24 -3.32
N SER A 97 -6.65 11.23 -2.45
CA SER A 97 -7.92 11.92 -2.26
C SER A 97 -7.74 13.41 -2.56
N SER A 98 -8.78 14.22 -2.38
CA SER A 98 -8.67 15.68 -2.53
C SER A 98 -7.73 16.34 -1.51
N LYS A 99 -7.32 15.63 -0.44
CA LYS A 99 -6.53 16.18 0.66
C LYS A 99 -5.18 15.51 0.86
N ASN A 100 -5.08 14.22 0.55
CA ASN A 100 -3.91 13.42 0.87
C ASN A 100 -3.49 12.60 -0.33
N SER A 101 -2.18 12.43 -0.50
CA SER A 101 -1.56 11.52 -1.47
C SER A 101 -0.66 10.56 -0.73
N TYR A 102 -0.63 9.31 -1.16
CA TYR A 102 0.19 8.25 -0.59
C TYR A 102 0.91 7.48 -1.69
N ALA A 103 2.20 7.28 -1.49
CA ALA A 103 3.01 6.33 -2.24
C ALA A 103 2.83 4.95 -1.59
N ALA A 104 2.67 3.90 -2.39
CA ALA A 104 2.46 2.56 -1.87
C ALA A 104 3.20 1.50 -2.71
N VAL A 105 3.61 0.45 -2.00
CA VAL A 105 4.29 -0.73 -2.52
C VAL A 105 3.59 -1.96 -1.97
N TRP A 106 3.22 -2.87 -2.86
CA TRP A 106 2.61 -4.15 -2.56
C TRP A 106 3.54 -5.28 -2.99
N VAL A 107 3.84 -6.18 -2.07
CA VAL A 107 4.71 -7.33 -2.33
C VAL A 107 4.00 -8.60 -1.91
N THR A 108 3.91 -9.56 -2.83
CA THR A 108 3.29 -10.86 -2.60
C THR A 108 4.33 -11.95 -2.79
N SER A 109 4.53 -12.77 -1.76
CA SER A 109 5.31 -14.01 -1.82
C SER A 109 4.37 -15.23 -1.75
N SER A 110 4.94 -16.44 -1.67
CA SER A 110 4.15 -17.66 -1.44
C SER A 110 3.52 -17.72 -0.05
N ASP A 111 4.11 -17.03 0.92
CA ASP A 111 3.82 -17.22 2.34
C ASP A 111 3.19 -15.98 2.97
N ASP A 112 3.42 -14.80 2.38
CA ASP A 112 3.00 -13.53 2.92
C ASP A 112 2.70 -12.48 1.86
N VAL A 113 1.97 -11.47 2.32
CA VAL A 113 1.68 -10.24 1.59
C VAL A 113 2.12 -9.07 2.45
N MET A 114 2.88 -8.15 1.87
CA MET A 114 3.35 -6.94 2.53
C MET A 114 2.89 -5.70 1.77
N LEU A 115 2.35 -4.73 2.51
CA LEU A 115 2.02 -3.39 2.05
C LEU A 115 2.90 -2.40 2.80
N GLY A 116 3.70 -1.65 2.06
CA GLY A 116 4.28 -0.41 2.53
C GLY A 116 3.51 0.76 1.95
N TRP A 117 3.25 1.79 2.74
CA TRP A 117 2.83 3.08 2.19
C TRP A 117 3.40 4.23 2.98
N CYS A 118 3.46 5.41 2.37
CA CYS A 118 3.76 6.65 3.08
C CYS A 118 2.99 7.83 2.55
N ASN A 119 2.75 8.83 3.40
CA ASN A 119 2.17 10.08 2.93
C ASN A 119 3.19 10.83 2.07
N VAL A 120 2.67 11.47 1.02
CA VAL A 120 3.45 12.33 0.13
C VAL A 120 3.09 13.78 0.42
N LYS A 121 4.13 14.61 0.59
CA LYS A 121 4.03 16.06 0.73
C LYS A 121 4.81 16.79 -0.35
#